data_AF-A0A137NR85-F1
#
_entry.id   AF-A0A137NR85-F1
#
_cell.length_a   1.000
_cell.length_b   1.000
_cell.length_c   1.000
_cell.angle_alpha   90.00
_cell.angle_beta   90.00
_cell.angle_gamma   90.00
#
_symmetry.space_group_name_H-M   'P 1'
#
loop_
_entity.id
_entity.type
_entity.pdbx_description
1 polymer ?
#
loop_
_entity_poly.entity_id
_entity_poly.type
_entity_poly.pdbx_seq_one_letter_code
_entity_poly.pdbx_strand_id
1 'polypeptide(L)'
;MLLISSSTYMLPCVTTSFCYFAVGWKCNKQLNSMISESRSAQDMCGVKMIRQQKLKLYVQLALVFIIYNLLFMLSYITMVLKFAIGFKRSPVLDGMILSMINFSVCLNPIITVFFQPEVNNEFLFLLVTTRAKFKSFIKGIFRF
;
A
#
# COMPACT_ATOMS: atom_id res chain seq x y z
N MET A 1 27.63 11.99 -4.03
CA MET A 1 26.87 11.12 -3.09
C MET A 1 25.38 11.00 -3.43
N LEU A 2 24.65 12.08 -3.79
CA LEU A 2 23.20 12.03 -4.12
C LEU A 2 22.79 11.28 -5.41
N LEU A 3 23.74 10.89 -6.26
CA LEU A 3 23.46 10.01 -7.41
C LEU A 3 23.19 8.57 -6.96
N ILE A 4 23.88 8.12 -5.92
CA ILE A 4 23.70 6.78 -5.35
C ILE A 4 22.30 6.67 -4.76
N SER A 5 21.80 7.71 -4.08
CA SER A 5 20.47 7.68 -3.49
C SER A 5 19.37 7.50 -4.54
N SER A 6 19.36 8.26 -5.63
CA SER A 6 18.27 8.19 -6.62
C SER A 6 18.16 6.83 -7.34
N SER A 7 19.29 6.23 -7.73
CA SER A 7 19.33 4.89 -8.34
C SER A 7 18.95 3.79 -7.34
N THR A 8 19.32 3.97 -6.06
CA THR A 8 18.99 3.02 -4.98
C THR A 8 17.50 2.99 -4.67
N TYR A 9 16.74 4.07 -4.95
CA TYR A 9 15.29 4.13 -4.70
C TYR A 9 14.42 3.72 -5.89
N MET A 10 14.99 3.71 -7.10
CA MET A 10 14.29 3.28 -8.31
C MET A 10 14.05 1.77 -8.32
N LEU A 11 15.06 0.98 -7.93
CA LEU A 11 14.97 -0.48 -7.82
C LEU A 11 13.88 -0.93 -6.83
N PRO A 12 13.79 -0.39 -5.60
CA PRO A 12 12.70 -0.66 -4.68
C PRO A 12 11.33 -0.35 -5.27
N CYS A 13 11.14 0.76 -5.99
CA CYS A 13 9.84 1.12 -6.56
C CYS A 13 9.35 0.10 -7.60
N VAL A 14 10.23 -0.36 -8.48
CA VAL A 14 9.89 -1.40 -9.47
C VAL A 14 9.66 -2.73 -8.77
N THR A 15 10.51 -3.06 -7.79
CA THR A 15 10.40 -4.29 -7.01
C THR A 15 9.10 -4.33 -6.21
N THR A 16 8.72 -3.27 -5.52
CA THR A 16 7.47 -3.20 -4.75
C THR A 16 6.26 -3.31 -5.68
N SER A 17 6.27 -2.62 -6.82
CA SER A 17 5.20 -2.71 -7.82
C SER A 17 5.03 -4.14 -8.33
N PHE A 18 6.15 -4.81 -8.64
CA PHE A 18 6.15 -6.22 -9.05
C PHE A 18 5.64 -7.14 -7.92
N CYS A 19 6.09 -6.94 -6.69
CA CYS A 19 5.64 -7.71 -5.53
C CYS A 19 4.13 -7.57 -5.31
N TYR A 20 3.58 -6.35 -5.36
CA TYR A 20 2.14 -6.15 -5.22
C TYR A 20 1.36 -6.81 -6.36
N PHE A 21 1.87 -6.78 -7.59
CA PHE A 21 1.25 -7.46 -8.71
C PHE A 21 1.27 -8.99 -8.54
N ALA A 22 2.38 -9.56 -8.09
CA ALA A 22 2.52 -10.99 -7.82
C ALA A 22 1.59 -11.47 -6.69
N VAL A 23 1.48 -10.70 -5.60
CA VAL A 23 0.52 -10.96 -4.51
C VAL A 23 -0.91 -10.86 -5.03
N GLY A 24 -1.23 -9.80 -5.79
CA GLY A 24 -2.53 -9.62 -6.43
C GLY A 24 -2.93 -10.78 -7.33
N TRP A 25 -1.99 -11.29 -8.13
CA TRP A 25 -2.20 -12.47 -8.97
C TRP A 25 -2.51 -13.73 -8.15
N LYS A 26 -1.73 -13.98 -7.09
CA LYS A 26 -1.93 -15.12 -6.18
C LYS A 26 -3.31 -15.05 -5.50
N CYS A 27 -3.68 -13.90 -4.96
CA CYS A 27 -4.99 -13.68 -4.33
C CYS A 27 -6.14 -13.86 -5.34
N ASN A 28 -5.99 -13.34 -6.56
CA ASN A 28 -6.99 -13.52 -7.62
C ASN A 28 -7.17 -15.01 -7.99
N LYS A 29 -6.10 -15.79 -8.04
CA LYS A 29 -6.18 -17.24 -8.27
C LYS A 29 -6.93 -17.96 -7.15
N GLN A 30 -6.67 -17.60 -5.89
CA GLN A 30 -7.39 -18.15 -4.74
C GLN A 30 -8.88 -17.79 -4.75
N LEU A 31 -9.23 -16.52 -5.04
CA LEU A 31 -10.62 -16.08 -5.16
C LEU A 31 -11.37 -16.85 -6.26
N ASN A 32 -10.71 -17.18 -7.38
CA ASN A 32 -11.33 -18.00 -8.42
C ASN A 32 -11.56 -19.45 -7.96
N SER A 33 -10.66 -20.04 -7.16
CA SER A 33 -10.87 -21.37 -6.55
C SER A 33 -12.10 -21.36 -5.64
N MET A 34 -12.19 -20.36 -4.76
CA MET A 34 -13.33 -20.21 -3.84
C MET A 34 -14.66 -20.01 -4.59
N ILE A 35 -14.67 -19.29 -5.72
CA ILE A 35 -15.86 -19.18 -6.58
C ILE A 35 -16.27 -20.55 -7.14
N SER A 36 -15.30 -21.37 -7.56
CA SER A 36 -15.57 -22.72 -8.05
C SER A 36 -16.18 -23.59 -6.96
N GLU A 37 -15.57 -23.60 -5.78
CA GLU A 37 -16.05 -24.37 -4.62
C GLU A 37 -17.46 -23.94 -4.18
N SER A 38 -17.72 -22.62 -4.12
CA SER A 38 -19.04 -22.09 -3.74
C SER A 38 -20.13 -22.44 -4.76
N ARG A 39 -19.78 -22.52 -6.06
CA ARG A 39 -20.71 -22.97 -7.11
C ARG A 39 -21.03 -24.45 -6.96
N SER A 40 -20.04 -25.28 -6.65
CA SER A 40 -20.24 -26.71 -6.40
C SER A 40 -21.14 -26.95 -5.18
N ALA A 41 -21.07 -26.08 -4.18
CA ALA A 41 -21.91 -26.11 -2.98
C ALA A 41 -23.29 -25.44 -3.15
N GLN A 42 -23.63 -24.93 -4.35
CA GLN A 42 -24.85 -24.15 -4.62
C GLN A 42 -25.05 -22.89 -3.74
N ASP A 43 -23.99 -22.37 -3.12
CA ASP A 43 -24.05 -21.13 -2.33
C ASP A 43 -23.91 -19.89 -3.22
N MET A 44 -25.06 -19.43 -3.73
CA MET A 44 -25.15 -18.23 -4.56
C MET A 44 -24.87 -16.93 -3.79
N CYS A 45 -25.00 -16.93 -2.45
CA CYS A 45 -24.67 -15.78 -1.62
C CYS A 45 -23.15 -15.61 -1.51
N GLY A 46 -22.44 -16.70 -1.22
CA GLY A 46 -20.98 -16.75 -1.18
C GLY A 46 -20.34 -16.28 -2.48
N VAL A 47 -20.87 -16.71 -3.64
CA VAL A 47 -20.37 -16.27 -4.96
C VAL A 47 -20.48 -14.75 -5.14
N LYS A 48 -21.56 -14.11 -4.69
CA LYS A 48 -21.71 -12.65 -4.77
C LYS A 48 -20.69 -11.94 -3.88
N MET A 49 -20.49 -12.41 -2.66
CA MET A 49 -19.52 -11.84 -1.73
C MET A 49 -18.09 -11.95 -2.27
N ILE A 50 -17.70 -13.11 -2.81
CA ILE A 50 -16.36 -13.33 -3.35
C ILE A 50 -16.11 -12.44 -4.58
N ARG A 51 -17.12 -12.22 -5.43
CA ARG A 51 -17.02 -11.27 -6.56
C ARG A 51 -16.78 -9.83 -6.09
N GLN A 52 -17.44 -9.40 -5.02
CA GLN A 52 -17.19 -8.08 -4.44
C GLN A 52 -15.77 -7.96 -3.87
N GLN A 53 -15.25 -9.01 -3.22
CA GLN A 53 -13.86 -9.04 -2.74
C GLN A 53 -12.86 -8.95 -3.90
N LYS A 54 -13.15 -9.61 -5.03
CA LYS A 54 -12.32 -9.53 -6.24
C LYS A 54 -12.28 -8.12 -6.82
N LEU A 55 -13.41 -7.40 -6.84
CA LEU A 55 -13.43 -5.99 -7.26
C LEU A 55 -12.60 -5.12 -6.31
N LYS A 56 -12.74 -5.30 -5.00
CA LYS A 56 -11.94 -4.58 -3.99
C LYS A 56 -10.43 -4.80 -4.21
N LEU A 57 -10.01 -6.03 -4.48
CA LEU A 57 -8.61 -6.35 -4.79
C LEU A 57 -8.09 -5.57 -6.01
N TYR A 58 -8.87 -5.47 -7.09
CA TYR A 58 -8.47 -4.71 -8.27
C TYR A 58 -8.36 -3.22 -8.00
N VAL A 59 -9.33 -2.64 -7.27
CA VAL A 59 -9.28 -1.23 -6.87
C VAL A 59 -8.05 -0.95 -6.00
N GLN A 60 -7.73 -1.83 -5.06
CA GLN A 60 -6.55 -1.70 -4.21
C GLN A 60 -5.24 -1.77 -5.01
N LEU A 61 -5.10 -2.70 -5.94
CA LEU A 61 -3.92 -2.79 -6.82
C LEU A 61 -3.76 -1.54 -7.69
N ALA A 62 -4.86 -1.03 -8.25
CA ALA A 62 -4.85 0.20 -9.03
C ALA A 62 -4.41 1.41 -8.17
N LEU A 63 -4.92 1.51 -6.95
CA LEU A 63 -4.57 2.58 -6.01
C LEU A 63 -3.08 2.55 -5.64
N VAL A 64 -2.54 1.37 -5.33
CA VAL A 64 -1.10 1.19 -5.09
C VAL A 64 -0.30 1.63 -6.29
N PHE A 65 -0.64 1.14 -7.48
CA PHE A 65 0.06 1.50 -8.71
C PHE A 65 0.10 3.02 -8.94
N ILE A 66 -1.04 3.71 -8.74
CA ILE A 66 -1.13 5.16 -8.89
C ILE A 66 -0.26 5.88 -7.85
N ILE A 67 -0.36 5.50 -6.57
CA ILE A 67 0.39 6.15 -5.49
C ILE A 67 1.90 6.03 -5.71
N TYR A 68 2.42 4.83 -5.99
CA TYR A 68 3.86 4.66 -6.22
C TYR A 68 4.32 5.36 -7.50
N ASN A 69 3.55 5.31 -8.59
CA ASN A 69 3.94 6.05 -9.79
C ASN A 69 3.99 7.55 -9.54
N LEU A 70 3.01 8.14 -8.86
CA LEU A 70 2.98 9.57 -8.56
C LEU A 70 4.11 10.00 -7.62
N LEU A 71 4.36 9.25 -6.55
CA LEU A 71 5.39 9.59 -5.56
C LEU A 71 6.81 9.49 -6.13
N PHE A 72 7.04 8.56 -7.05
CA PHE A 72 8.36 8.37 -7.66
C PHE A 72 8.53 9.11 -9.01
N MET A 73 7.45 9.65 -9.60
CA MET A 73 7.46 10.35 -10.89
C MET A 73 8.53 11.44 -10.97
N LEU A 74 8.60 12.28 -9.94
CA LEU A 74 9.54 13.40 -9.88
C LEU A 74 10.99 12.92 -9.86
N SER A 75 11.26 11.79 -9.19
CA SER A 75 12.58 11.16 -9.18
C SER A 75 12.97 10.64 -10.57
N TYR A 76 12.03 9.97 -11.26
CA TYR A 76 12.23 9.46 -12.62
C TYR A 76 12.52 10.58 -13.62
N ILE A 77 11.65 11.58 -13.68
CA ILE A 77 11.76 12.70 -14.63
C ILE A 77 13.09 13.41 -14.44
N THR A 78 13.45 13.75 -13.20
CA THR A 78 14.68 14.50 -12.92
C THR A 78 15.94 13.68 -13.16
N MET A 79 15.86 12.35 -13.08
CA MET A 79 16.97 11.46 -13.49
C MET A 79 17.13 11.45 -15.01
N VAL A 80 16.03 11.30 -15.76
CA VAL A 80 16.05 11.35 -17.23
C VAL A 80 16.56 12.70 -17.74
N LEU A 81 16.08 13.82 -17.18
CA LEU A 81 16.58 15.16 -17.54
C LEU A 81 18.08 15.31 -17.26
N LYS A 82 18.57 14.71 -16.16
CA LYS A 82 20.01 14.76 -15.86
C LYS A 82 20.84 14.00 -16.90
N PHE A 83 20.37 12.85 -17.35
CA PHE A 83 21.06 12.07 -18.40
C PHE A 83 20.93 12.70 -19.80
N ALA A 84 19.76 13.26 -20.13
CA ALA A 84 19.49 13.79 -21.46
C ALA A 84 20.15 15.14 -21.72
N ILE A 85 20.09 16.07 -20.75
CA ILE A 85 20.50 17.47 -20.94
C ILE A 85 21.46 17.97 -19.86
N GLY A 86 21.96 17.11 -18.97
CA GLY A 86 22.88 17.51 -17.91
C GLY A 86 22.22 18.36 -16.81
N PHE A 87 20.90 18.24 -16.63
CA PHE A 87 20.14 19.02 -15.65
C PHE A 87 20.75 18.91 -14.24
N LYS A 88 21.09 20.05 -13.64
CA LYS A 88 21.53 20.14 -12.25
C LYS A 88 20.32 20.31 -11.35
N ARG A 89 20.09 19.33 -10.48
CA ARG A 89 19.01 19.39 -9.48
C ARG A 89 19.28 20.50 -8.46
N SER A 90 18.25 21.28 -8.15
CA SER A 90 18.31 22.28 -7.09
C SER A 90 18.15 21.62 -5.71
N PRO A 91 18.69 22.22 -4.63
CA PRO A 91 18.52 21.69 -3.27
C PRO A 91 17.05 21.54 -2.85
N VAL A 92 16.18 22.44 -3.32
CA VAL A 92 14.73 22.39 -3.06
C VAL A 92 14.11 21.14 -3.69
N LEU A 93 14.46 20.85 -4.95
CA LEU A 93 13.93 19.71 -5.67
C LEU A 93 14.40 18.38 -5.06
N ASP A 94 15.67 18.31 -4.64
CA ASP A 94 16.19 17.13 -3.92
C ASP A 94 15.48 16.93 -2.57
N GLY A 95 15.18 18.00 -1.85
CA GLY A 95 14.38 17.95 -0.61
C GLY A 95 12.96 17.42 -0.84
N MET A 96 12.29 17.86 -1.90
CA MET A 96 10.97 17.35 -2.28
C MET A 96 11.02 15.86 -2.64
N ILE A 97 11.99 15.43 -3.45
CA ILE A 97 12.16 14.02 -3.83
C ILE A 97 12.38 13.16 -2.58
N LEU A 98 13.27 13.58 -1.68
CA LEU A 98 13.54 12.85 -0.43
C LEU A 98 12.27 12.74 0.43
N SER A 99 11.49 13.82 0.51
CA SER A 99 10.24 13.85 1.29
C SER A 99 9.19 12.91 0.71
N MET A 100 9.02 12.89 -0.62
CA MET A 100 8.11 11.97 -1.31
C MET A 100 8.51 10.51 -1.13
N ILE A 101 9.80 10.20 -1.18
CA ILE A 101 10.32 8.85 -0.95
C ILE A 101 10.03 8.41 0.48
N ASN A 102 10.34 9.24 1.48
CA ASN A 102 10.05 8.90 2.89
C ASN A 102 8.54 8.75 3.13
N PHE A 103 7.73 9.58 2.51
CA PHE A 103 6.28 9.46 2.58
C PHE A 103 5.80 8.12 1.99
N SER A 104 6.39 7.66 0.88
CA SER A 104 6.06 6.34 0.32
C SER A 104 6.34 5.19 1.29
N VAL A 105 7.46 5.23 2.02
CA VAL A 105 7.81 4.22 3.03
C VAL A 105 6.77 4.19 4.16
N CYS A 106 6.28 5.36 4.58
CA CYS A 106 5.21 5.46 5.58
C CYS A 106 3.87 4.90 5.08
N LEU A 107 3.61 4.89 3.78
CA LEU A 107 2.39 4.31 3.21
C LEU A 107 2.44 2.78 3.12
N ASN A 108 3.63 2.17 3.05
CA ASN A 108 3.76 0.71 2.89
C ASN A 108 2.99 -0.09 3.97
N PRO A 109 3.10 0.21 5.28
CA PRO A 109 2.36 -0.52 6.31
C PRO A 109 0.85 -0.27 6.20
N ILE A 110 0.43 0.95 5.88
CA ILE A 110 -0.98 1.29 5.70
C ILE A 110 -1.57 0.45 4.58
N ILE A 111 -0.91 0.44 3.42
CA ILE A 111 -1.30 -0.39 2.27
C ILE A 111 -1.34 -1.87 2.68
N THR A 112 -0.33 -2.35 3.40
CA THR A 112 -0.27 -3.76 3.85
C THR A 112 -1.47 -4.13 4.73
N VAL A 113 -1.82 -3.29 5.71
CA VAL A 113 -3.02 -3.49 6.56
C VAL A 113 -4.28 -3.54 5.70
N PHE A 114 -4.41 -2.70 4.67
CA PHE A 114 -5.56 -2.76 3.76
C PHE A 114 -5.59 -4.00 2.87
N PHE A 115 -4.43 -4.54 2.48
CA PHE A 115 -4.33 -5.72 1.61
C PHE A 115 -4.51 -7.04 2.36
N GLN A 116 -4.10 -7.11 3.62
CA GLN A 116 -4.14 -8.33 4.43
C GLN A 116 -5.34 -8.28 5.39
N PRO A 117 -6.45 -8.97 5.09
CA PRO A 117 -7.66 -8.93 5.93
C PRO A 117 -7.41 -9.45 7.35
N GLU A 118 -6.48 -10.38 7.52
CA GLU A 118 -6.01 -10.90 8.81
C GLU A 118 -5.41 -9.76 9.65
N VAL A 119 -4.44 -9.04 9.09
CA VAL A 119 -3.78 -7.90 9.75
C VAL A 119 -4.76 -6.75 9.98
N ASN A 120 -5.71 -6.51 9.06
CA ASN A 120 -6.76 -5.50 9.25
C ASN A 120 -7.62 -5.80 10.48
N ASN A 121 -8.01 -7.06 10.68
CA ASN A 121 -8.81 -7.48 11.82
C ASN A 121 -8.01 -7.37 13.14
N GLU A 122 -6.74 -7.76 13.13
CA GLU A 122 -5.84 -7.57 14.27
C GLU A 122 -5.67 -6.08 14.62
N PHE A 123 -5.49 -5.24 13.60
CA PHE A 123 -5.37 -3.79 13.77
C PHE A 123 -6.64 -3.15 14.34
N LEU A 124 -7.82 -3.57 13.86
CA LEU A 124 -9.11 -3.15 14.41
C LEU A 124 -9.25 -3.58 15.87
N PHE A 125 -8.89 -4.81 16.20
CA PHE A 125 -8.90 -5.31 17.58
C PHE A 125 -7.96 -4.50 18.48
N LEU A 126 -6.76 -4.19 18.02
CA LEU A 126 -5.79 -3.37 18.73
C LEU A 126 -6.31 -1.94 18.94
N LEU A 127 -6.93 -1.35 17.92
CA LEU A 127 -7.57 -0.02 18.01
C LEU A 127 -8.69 0.01 19.05
N VAL A 128 -9.60 -0.98 19.02
CA VAL A 128 -10.71 -1.08 19.98
C VAL A 128 -10.17 -1.25 21.40
N THR A 129 -9.17 -2.12 21.59
CA THR A 129 -8.53 -2.35 22.88
C THR A 129 -7.84 -1.09 23.40
N THR A 130 -7.11 -0.39 22.53
CA THR A 130 -6.42 0.87 22.89
C THR A 130 -7.43 1.95 23.25
N ARG A 131 -8.52 2.09 22.48
CA ARG A 131 -9.60 3.04 22.76
C ARG A 131 -10.31 2.72 24.07
N ALA A 132 -10.56 1.44 24.37
CA ALA A 132 -11.15 1.01 25.63
C ALA A 132 -10.24 1.35 26.83
N LYS A 133 -8.93 1.06 26.71
CA LYS A 133 -7.93 1.45 27.73
C LYS A 133 -7.86 2.96 27.90
N PHE A 134 -7.85 3.73 26.82
CA PHE A 134 -7.80 5.19 26.87
C PHE A 134 -9.08 5.79 27.51
N LYS A 135 -10.26 5.25 27.18
CA LYS A 135 -11.52 5.65 27.78
C LYS A 135 -11.58 5.30 29.27
N SER A 136 -11.02 4.15 29.66
CA SER A 136 -10.87 3.75 31.06
C SER A 136 -9.90 4.66 31.81
N PHE A 137 -8.79 5.04 31.17
CA PHE A 137 -7.79 5.96 31.71
C PHE A 137 -8.39 7.36 31.95
N ILE A 138 -9.10 7.91 30.96
CA ILE A 138 -9.81 9.20 31.10
C ILE A 138 -10.85 9.13 32.23
N LYS A 139 -11.65 8.07 32.30
CA LYS A 139 -12.62 7.87 33.40
C LYS A 139 -11.96 7.75 34.77
N GLY A 140 -10.74 7.22 34.84
CA GLY A 140 -9.96 7.15 36.08
C GLY A 140 -9.44 8.51 36.53
N ILE A 141 -9.02 9.36 35.58
CA ILE A 141 -8.55 10.73 35.85
C ILE A 141 -9.69 11.67 36.24
N PHE A 142 -10.85 11.55 35.58
CA PHE A 142 -12.05 12.37 35.85
C PHE A 142 -12.96 11.80 36.96
N ARG A 143 -12.45 10.90 37.80
CA ARG A 143 -13.14 10.36 39.00
C ARG A 143 -12.66 11.02 40.30
N PHE A 144 -12.14 12.24 40.19
CA PHE A 144 -12.06 13.24 41.25
C PHE A 144 -13.18 14.26 41.05
#